data_AF-A0A6B4JMJ8-F1
#
_entry.id   AF-A0A6B4JMJ8-F1
#
_cell.length_a   1.000
_cell.length_b   1.000
_cell.length_c   1.000
_cell.angle_alpha   90.00
_cell.angle_beta   90.00
_cell.angle_gamma   90.00
#
_symmetry.space_group_name_H-M   'P 1'
#
loop_
_entity.id
_entity.type
_entity.pdbx_description
1 polymer ?
#
loop_
_entity_poly.entity_id
_entity_poly.type
_entity_poly.pdbx_seq_one_letter_code
_entity_poly.pdbx_strand_id
1 'polypeptide(L)'
;MKKERIFWGALFILAGIFLIISKLGFFPDVNVFSLLLTVFLVVVIVKSVLRLNFSGILFPMAFICIIYDKELGITAITPWTVLMAALFGSIGLSMIFHKHVKWGNHNHKCENYEFEKINVEDESNVRFKNSFGASIKYINTDKFEQGYFDCSFGAMKLYFDNVYMSNKSAIVRIDASFSGIELYIPKTWSVQDKTNVFLGSVSEKNRNNQITTNSLTLVGDISFSGVEIIYI
;
A
#
# COMPACT_ATOMS: atom_id res chain seq x y z
N MET A 1 3.95 -17.47 -19.94
CA MET A 1 4.54 -17.85 -21.25
C MET A 1 3.52 -18.10 -22.37
N LYS A 2 2.73 -19.20 -22.40
CA LYS A 2 1.78 -19.45 -23.52
C LYS A 2 0.64 -18.41 -23.61
N LYS A 3 0.04 -18.03 -22.48
CA LYS A 3 -1.04 -17.02 -22.41
C LYS A 3 -0.58 -15.61 -22.83
N GLU A 4 0.65 -15.22 -22.48
CA GLU A 4 1.21 -13.92 -22.85
C GLU A 4 1.45 -13.83 -24.36
N ARG A 5 1.97 -14.88 -25.00
CA ARG A 5 2.19 -14.89 -26.46
C ARG A 5 0.88 -14.79 -27.25
N ILE A 6 -0.16 -15.48 -26.78
CA ILE A 6 -1.51 -15.41 -27.38
C ILE A 6 -2.12 -14.02 -27.20
N PHE A 7 -1.97 -13.43 -26.01
CA PHE A 7 -2.45 -12.07 -25.74
C PHE A 7 -1.76 -11.03 -26.64
N TRP A 8 -0.43 -11.07 -26.73
CA TRP A 8 0.33 -10.18 -27.60
C TRP A 8 -0.02 -10.39 -29.09
N GLY A 9 -0.15 -11.64 -29.54
CA GLY A 9 -0.53 -11.96 -30.91
C GLY A 9 -1.92 -11.44 -31.28
N ALA A 10 -2.93 -11.66 -30.42
CA ALA A 10 -4.28 -11.16 -30.64
C ALA A 10 -4.32 -9.63 -30.66
N LEU A 11 -3.54 -8.96 -29.81
CA LEU A 11 -3.45 -7.51 -29.74
C LEU A 11 -2.86 -6.90 -31.03
N PHE A 12 -1.80 -7.50 -31.58
CA PHE A 12 -1.22 -7.05 -32.86
C PHE A 12 -2.16 -7.26 -34.04
N ILE A 13 -2.92 -8.36 -34.06
CA ILE A 13 -3.94 -8.62 -35.10
C ILE A 13 -5.05 -7.55 -35.01
N LEU A 14 -5.55 -7.27 -33.81
CA LEU A 14 -6.57 -6.22 -33.59
C LEU A 14 -6.05 -4.83 -33.97
N ALA A 15 -4.81 -4.50 -33.61
CA ALA A 15 -4.18 -3.23 -33.98
C ALA A 15 -4.02 -3.10 -35.52
N GLY A 16 -3.66 -4.18 -36.20
CA GLY A 16 -3.57 -4.21 -37.67
C GLY A 16 -4.93 -4.00 -38.34
N ILE A 17 -5.98 -4.68 -37.88
CA ILE A 17 -7.35 -4.50 -38.37
C ILE A 17 -7.81 -3.06 -38.13
N PHE A 18 -7.53 -2.49 -36.95
CA PHE A 18 -7.91 -1.12 -36.61
C PHE A 18 -7.19 -0.07 -37.47
N LEU A 19 -5.91 -0.28 -37.80
CA LEU A 19 -5.16 0.59 -38.73
C LEU A 19 -5.73 0.59 -40.16
N ILE A 20 -6.23 -0.56 -40.61
CA ILE A 20 -6.89 -0.67 -41.93
C ILE A 20 -8.22 0.09 -41.91
N ILE A 21 -8.99 -0.04 -40.82
CA ILE A 21 -10.27 0.66 -40.64
C ILE A 21 -10.07 2.17 -40.49
N SER A 22 -9.01 2.64 -39.83
CA SER A 22 -8.70 4.07 -39.72
C SER A 22 -8.30 4.71 -41.05
N LYS A 23 -7.81 3.91 -42.01
CA LYS A 23 -7.51 4.37 -43.38
C LYS A 23 -8.70 4.29 -44.34
N LEU A 24 -9.79 3.64 -43.94
CA LEU A 24 -11.03 3.50 -44.73
C LEU A 24 -11.97 4.72 -44.62
N GLY A 25 -11.56 5.80 -43.95
CA GLY A 25 -12.28 7.09 -43.97
C GLY A 25 -13.53 7.16 -43.09
N PHE A 26 -13.71 6.21 -42.16
CA PHE A 26 -14.87 6.18 -41.24
C PHE A 26 -14.69 7.02 -39.96
N PHE A 27 -13.52 7.61 -39.71
CA PHE A 27 -13.23 8.43 -38.52
C PHE A 27 -12.45 9.72 -38.89
N PRO A 28 -12.49 10.78 -38.05
CA PRO A 28 -11.87 12.08 -38.30
C PRO A 28 -10.34 11.99 -38.48
N ASP A 29 -9.68 13.08 -38.85
CA ASP A 29 -8.23 13.23 -39.09
C ASP A 29 -7.34 12.90 -37.87
N VAL A 30 -7.39 11.65 -37.37
CA VAL A 30 -6.56 11.20 -36.27
C VAL A 30 -5.18 10.85 -36.81
N ASN A 31 -4.16 11.49 -36.25
CA ASN A 31 -2.77 11.23 -36.58
C ASN A 31 -2.40 9.74 -36.35
N VAL A 32 -1.76 9.09 -37.32
CA VAL A 32 -1.29 7.69 -37.22
C VAL A 32 -0.38 7.49 -36.01
N PHE A 33 0.37 8.52 -35.62
CA PHE A 33 1.18 8.51 -34.40
C PHE A 33 0.34 8.44 -33.12
N SER A 34 -0.78 9.18 -33.06
CA SER A 34 -1.73 9.13 -31.94
C SER A 34 -2.35 7.75 -31.78
N LEU A 35 -2.67 7.08 -32.89
CA LEU A 35 -3.17 5.70 -32.91
C LEU A 35 -2.15 4.71 -32.35
N LEU A 36 -0.89 4.80 -32.80
CA LEU A 36 0.18 3.93 -32.30
C LEU A 36 0.42 4.13 -30.80
N LEU A 37 0.43 5.40 -30.35
CA LEU A 37 0.55 5.75 -28.93
C LEU A 37 -0.62 5.21 -28.12
N THR A 38 -1.85 5.25 -28.66
CA THR A 38 -3.04 4.70 -28.02
C THR A 38 -2.91 3.20 -27.80
N VAL A 39 -2.48 2.45 -28.82
CA VAL A 39 -2.26 1.00 -28.71
C VAL A 39 -1.22 0.69 -27.63
N PHE A 40 -0.12 1.45 -27.60
CA PHE A 40 0.90 1.32 -26.56
C PHE A 40 0.33 1.60 -25.15
N LEU A 41 -0.44 2.68 -24.98
CA LEU A 41 -1.06 3.04 -23.71
C LEU A 41 -2.07 1.98 -23.25
N VAL A 42 -2.88 1.42 -24.16
CA VAL A 42 -3.81 0.32 -23.85
C VAL A 42 -3.07 -0.92 -23.35
N VAL A 43 -1.93 -1.28 -23.95
CA VAL A 43 -1.08 -2.37 -23.46
C VAL A 43 -0.60 -2.10 -22.02
N VAL A 44 -0.18 -0.87 -21.73
CA VAL A 44 0.23 -0.45 -20.39
C VAL A 44 -0.95 -0.60 -19.41
N ILE A 45 -2.15 -0.14 -19.79
CA ILE A 45 -3.37 -0.29 -18.97
C ILE A 45 -3.62 -1.75 -18.66
N VAL A 46 -3.64 -2.65 -19.65
CA VAL A 46 -3.94 -4.07 -19.41
C VAL A 46 -2.91 -4.71 -18.48
N LYS A 47 -1.61 -4.44 -18.69
CA LYS A 47 -0.56 -4.91 -17.77
C LYS A 47 -0.69 -4.32 -16.37
N SER A 48 -1.19 -3.09 -16.26
CA SER A 48 -1.37 -2.40 -14.98
C SER A 48 -2.61 -2.89 -14.23
N VAL A 49 -3.70 -3.21 -14.95
CA VAL A 49 -4.90 -3.87 -14.41
C VAL A 49 -4.55 -5.23 -13.81
N LEU A 50 -3.72 -6.03 -14.48
CA LEU A 50 -3.28 -7.34 -13.96
C LEU A 50 -2.49 -7.23 -12.65
N ARG A 51 -1.77 -6.12 -12.45
CA ARG A 51 -1.01 -5.83 -11.23
C ARG A 51 -1.80 -5.01 -10.21
N LEU A 52 -3.04 -4.61 -10.53
CA LEU A 52 -3.87 -3.68 -9.74
C LEU A 52 -3.14 -2.36 -9.40
N ASN A 53 -2.28 -1.90 -10.31
CA ASN A 53 -1.56 -0.63 -10.18
C ASN A 53 -2.42 0.51 -10.72
N PHE A 54 -3.21 1.16 -9.86
CA PHE A 54 -4.15 2.23 -10.22
C PHE A 54 -3.51 3.40 -10.96
N SER A 55 -2.29 3.78 -10.58
CA SER A 55 -1.53 4.82 -11.30
C SER A 55 -1.30 4.44 -12.78
N GLY A 56 -0.86 3.22 -13.06
CA GLY A 56 -0.66 2.77 -14.44
C GLY A 56 -1.93 2.42 -15.21
N ILE A 57 -3.12 2.63 -14.62
CA ILE A 57 -4.42 2.56 -15.30
C ILE A 57 -4.88 3.98 -15.63
N LEU A 58 -4.93 4.86 -14.63
CA LEU A 58 -5.54 6.18 -14.74
C LEU A 58 -4.68 7.17 -15.54
N PHE A 59 -3.35 7.12 -15.41
CA PHE A 59 -2.47 8.00 -16.20
C PHE A 59 -2.53 7.69 -17.70
N PRO A 60 -2.38 6.44 -18.16
CA PRO A 60 -2.56 6.12 -19.57
C PRO A 60 -3.96 6.46 -20.10
N MET A 61 -5.00 6.27 -19.29
CA MET A 61 -6.37 6.66 -19.65
C MET A 61 -6.50 8.17 -19.83
N ALA A 62 -5.89 8.97 -18.95
CA ALA A 62 -5.85 10.43 -19.07
C ALA A 62 -5.12 10.88 -20.34
N PHE A 63 -4.00 10.23 -20.69
CA PHE A 63 -3.30 10.52 -21.94
C PHE A 63 -4.16 10.23 -23.17
N ILE A 64 -4.94 9.14 -23.17
CA ILE A 64 -5.90 8.85 -24.25
C ILE A 64 -6.96 9.97 -24.33
N CYS A 65 -7.53 10.40 -23.20
CA CYS A 65 -8.50 11.49 -23.18
C CYS A 65 -7.94 12.81 -23.72
N ILE A 66 -6.65 13.10 -23.50
CA ILE A 66 -5.97 14.29 -24.03
C ILE A 66 -5.72 14.16 -25.54
N ILE A 67 -5.34 12.96 -26.00
CA ILE A 67 -5.07 12.70 -27.42
C ILE A 67 -6.34 12.83 -28.28
N TYR A 68 -7.50 12.42 -27.75
CA TYR A 68 -8.79 12.45 -28.44
C TYR A 68 -9.75 13.50 -27.87
N ASP A 69 -9.22 14.59 -27.31
CA ASP A 69 -10.02 15.63 -26.64
C ASP A 69 -11.06 16.26 -27.59
N LYS A 70 -10.68 16.44 -28.86
CA LYS A 70 -11.52 16.97 -29.95
C LYS A 70 -12.61 16.00 -30.37
N GLU A 71 -12.28 14.73 -30.56
CA GLU A 71 -13.21 13.68 -31.00
C GLU A 71 -14.22 13.31 -29.90
N LEU A 72 -13.81 13.39 -28.64
CA LEU A 72 -14.69 13.15 -27.49
C LEU A 72 -15.58 14.34 -27.13
N GLY A 73 -15.37 15.51 -27.76
CA GLY A 73 -16.09 16.74 -27.44
C GLY A 73 -15.75 17.31 -26.05
N ILE A 74 -14.60 16.93 -25.49
CA ILE A 74 -14.13 17.27 -24.14
C ILE A 74 -13.17 18.47 -24.18
N THR A 75 -13.11 19.21 -25.30
CA THR A 75 -12.21 20.38 -25.50
C THR A 75 -12.37 21.48 -24.45
N ALA A 76 -13.47 21.51 -23.70
CA ALA A 76 -13.66 22.41 -22.57
C ALA A 76 -12.79 22.06 -21.34
N ILE A 77 -12.32 20.81 -21.21
CA ILE A 77 -11.47 20.37 -20.10
C ILE A 77 -10.01 20.56 -20.51
N THR A 78 -9.29 21.38 -19.76
CA THR A 78 -7.86 21.60 -20.01
C THR A 78 -7.07 20.30 -19.74
N PRO A 79 -6.04 19.97 -20.53
CA PRO A 79 -5.25 18.74 -20.35
C PRO A 79 -4.68 18.56 -18.94
N TRP A 80 -4.30 19.65 -18.28
CA TRP A 80 -3.84 19.65 -16.90
C TRP A 80 -4.91 19.16 -15.91
N THR A 81 -6.18 19.52 -16.13
CA THR A 81 -7.29 19.10 -15.26
C THR A 81 -7.49 17.59 -15.32
N VAL A 82 -7.38 16.99 -16.51
CA VAL A 82 -7.46 15.53 -16.70
C VAL A 82 -6.31 14.82 -15.98
N LEU A 83 -5.10 15.37 -16.04
CA LEU A 83 -3.95 14.82 -15.32
C LEU A 83 -4.11 14.92 -13.79
N MET A 84 -4.62 16.05 -13.28
CA MET A 84 -4.93 16.19 -11.85
C MET A 84 -6.02 15.22 -11.41
N ALA A 85 -7.07 15.05 -12.20
CA ALA A 85 -8.13 14.07 -11.93
C ALA A 85 -7.57 12.63 -11.88
N ALA A 86 -6.68 12.28 -12.80
CA ALA A 86 -6.01 10.98 -12.78
C ALA A 86 -5.08 10.81 -11.57
N LEU A 87 -4.37 11.86 -11.16
CA LEU A 87 -3.53 11.85 -9.97
C LEU A 87 -4.38 11.61 -8.72
N PHE A 88 -5.40 12.44 -8.48
CA PHE A 88 -6.29 12.28 -7.31
C PHE A 88 -7.05 10.96 -7.35
N GLY A 89 -7.56 10.56 -8.51
CA GLY A 89 -8.20 9.26 -8.71
C GLY A 89 -7.23 8.12 -8.39
N SER A 90 -5.96 8.21 -8.80
CA SER A 90 -4.98 7.16 -8.55
C SER A 90 -4.65 7.01 -7.07
N ILE A 91 -4.54 8.12 -6.35
CA ILE A 91 -4.32 8.13 -4.90
C ILE A 91 -5.56 7.60 -4.20
N GLY A 92 -6.75 8.10 -4.56
CA GLY A 92 -8.02 7.69 -3.96
C GLY A 92 -8.33 6.21 -4.17
N LEU A 93 -8.21 5.69 -5.40
CA LEU A 93 -8.40 4.27 -5.65
C LEU A 93 -7.29 3.41 -5.02
N SER A 94 -6.03 3.88 -5.02
CA SER A 94 -4.93 3.16 -4.35
C SER A 94 -5.15 3.04 -2.85
N MET A 95 -5.81 4.02 -2.24
CA MET A 95 -6.18 4.02 -0.82
C MET A 95 -7.37 3.09 -0.54
N ILE A 96 -8.42 3.12 -1.37
CA ILE A 96 -9.61 2.26 -1.21
C ILE A 96 -9.26 0.78 -1.45
N PHE A 97 -8.41 0.49 -2.42
CA PHE A 97 -8.13 -0.87 -2.88
C PHE A 97 -6.71 -1.34 -2.52
N HIS A 98 -6.07 -0.73 -1.51
CA HIS A 98 -4.71 -1.12 -1.14
C HIS A 98 -4.69 -2.62 -0.80
N LYS A 99 -4.04 -3.37 -1.68
CA LYS A 99 -4.06 -4.84 -1.68
C LYS A 99 -3.22 -5.30 -0.50
N HIS A 100 -3.88 -5.65 0.59
CA HIS A 100 -3.23 -6.32 1.71
C HIS A 100 -2.48 -7.55 1.20
N VAL A 101 -1.16 -7.55 1.41
CA VAL A 101 -0.34 -8.74 1.25
C VAL A 101 -0.89 -9.77 2.23
N LYS A 102 -1.69 -10.71 1.72
CA LYS A 102 -2.13 -11.88 2.47
C LYS A 102 -0.93 -12.81 2.59
N TRP A 103 -0.32 -12.83 3.77
CA TRP A 103 0.41 -13.99 4.23
C TRP A 103 -0.23 -14.49 5.51
N GLY A 104 -0.58 -15.77 5.55
CA GLY A 104 -1.11 -16.45 6.75
C GLY A 104 -2.60 -16.22 7.00
N ASN A 105 -3.30 -17.30 7.30
CA ASN A 105 -4.74 -17.45 7.28
C ASN A 105 -5.30 -17.42 8.71
N HIS A 106 -6.02 -16.36 9.12
CA HIS A 106 -7.15 -16.50 10.05
C HIS A 106 -8.11 -15.30 9.96
N ASN A 107 -9.40 -15.63 9.99
CA ASN A 107 -10.52 -14.71 9.94
C ASN A 107 -10.62 -13.92 11.24
N HIS A 108 -10.50 -12.59 11.18
CA HIS A 108 -11.20 -11.74 12.14
C HIS A 108 -11.91 -10.62 11.39
N LYS A 109 -13.21 -10.52 11.69
CA LYS A 109 -14.12 -9.49 11.20
C LYS A 109 -13.57 -8.12 11.60
N CYS A 110 -13.49 -7.23 10.62
CA CYS A 110 -13.17 -5.83 10.81
C CYS A 110 -14.48 -5.12 11.20
N GLU A 111 -14.68 -4.86 12.48
CA GLU A 111 -15.72 -3.92 12.93
C GLU A 111 -15.09 -2.55 13.16
N ASN A 112 -15.86 -1.53 12.78
CA ASN A 112 -15.51 -0.12 12.85
C ASN A 112 -15.38 0.34 14.30
N TYR A 113 -14.34 1.12 14.53
CA TYR A 113 -14.15 2.15 15.56
C TYR A 113 -15.28 2.36 16.59
N GLU A 114 -15.06 1.84 17.80
CA GLU A 114 -15.32 2.53 19.06
C GLU A 114 -14.18 2.16 20.03
N PHE A 115 -13.83 3.07 20.94
CA PHE A 115 -12.80 2.85 21.96
C PHE A 115 -13.27 1.75 22.94
N GLU A 116 -13.04 0.50 22.57
CA GLU A 116 -13.20 -0.64 23.46
C GLU A 116 -11.84 -1.26 23.78
N LYS A 117 -11.62 -1.51 25.07
CA LYS A 117 -10.53 -2.34 25.57
C LYS A 117 -10.72 -3.76 25.05
N ILE A 118 -10.20 -4.05 23.88
CA ILE A 118 -10.17 -5.42 23.37
C ILE A 118 -9.00 -6.13 24.07
N ASN A 119 -9.27 -6.72 25.23
CA ASN A 119 -8.47 -7.81 25.76
C ASN A 119 -8.68 -9.00 24.83
N VAL A 120 -7.78 -9.19 23.87
CA VAL A 120 -7.70 -10.47 23.16
C VAL A 120 -6.94 -11.42 24.07
N GLU A 121 -7.68 -12.18 24.89
CA GLU A 121 -7.22 -13.49 25.31
C GLU A 121 -7.14 -14.37 24.06
N ASP A 122 -6.03 -15.08 23.95
CA ASP A 122 -5.66 -16.06 22.93
C ASP A 122 -4.87 -15.62 21.69
N GLU A 123 -3.85 -16.46 21.45
CA GLU A 123 -2.98 -16.61 20.29
C GLU A 123 -1.74 -15.69 20.23
N SER A 124 -0.58 -16.33 20.10
CA SER A 124 0.79 -15.76 20.10
C SER A 124 1.06 -14.68 19.04
N ASN A 125 0.07 -14.37 18.20
CA ASN A 125 0.14 -13.52 17.03
C ASN A 125 -0.86 -12.37 17.12
N VAL A 126 -0.36 -11.14 17.30
CA VAL A 126 -1.22 -9.95 17.42
C VAL A 126 -1.28 -9.20 16.11
N ARG A 127 -2.49 -9.00 15.55
CA ARG A 127 -2.69 -8.17 14.35
C ARG A 127 -3.49 -6.91 14.67
N PHE A 128 -3.08 -5.77 14.13
CA PHE A 128 -3.86 -4.54 14.21
C PHE A 128 -3.61 -3.64 13.00
N LYS A 129 -4.67 -2.98 12.54
CA LYS A 129 -4.62 -2.06 11.42
C LYS A 129 -5.34 -0.77 11.78
N ASN A 130 -4.74 0.36 11.43
CA ASN A 130 -5.37 1.66 11.57
C ASN A 130 -5.20 2.45 10.28
N SER A 131 -6.31 2.86 9.69
CA SER A 131 -6.34 3.72 8.50
C SER A 131 -7.18 4.94 8.84
N PHE A 132 -6.63 6.14 8.67
CA PHE A 132 -7.31 7.39 9.00
C PHE A 132 -7.76 7.48 10.47
N GLY A 133 -6.89 8.03 11.32
CA GLY A 133 -7.20 8.31 12.72
C GLY A 133 -6.06 7.97 13.67
N ALA A 134 -6.30 8.19 14.97
CA ALA A 134 -5.38 7.79 16.02
C ALA A 134 -5.91 6.53 16.73
N SER A 135 -5.02 5.59 17.01
CA SER A 135 -5.36 4.34 17.67
C SER A 135 -4.37 4.03 18.80
N ILE A 136 -4.87 3.44 19.88
CA ILE A 136 -4.05 3.00 21.01
C ILE A 136 -4.40 1.55 21.29
N LYS A 137 -3.40 0.67 21.33
CA LYS A 137 -3.58 -0.75 21.62
C LYS A 137 -2.63 -1.21 22.72
N TYR A 138 -3.22 -1.82 23.75
CA TYR A 138 -2.49 -2.51 24.80
C TYR A 138 -2.37 -3.97 24.42
N ILE A 139 -1.14 -4.48 24.40
CA ILE A 139 -0.83 -5.85 24.06
C ILE A 139 -0.67 -6.61 25.37
N ASN A 140 -1.58 -7.53 25.62
CA ASN A 140 -1.58 -8.39 26.80
C ASN A 140 -1.50 -9.83 26.30
N THR A 141 -0.36 -10.49 26.46
CA THR A 141 -0.23 -11.91 26.09
C THR A 141 0.92 -12.57 26.84
N ASP A 142 0.69 -13.81 27.25
CA ASP A 142 1.68 -14.61 27.98
C ASP A 142 2.65 -15.37 27.06
N LYS A 143 2.39 -15.34 25.75
CA LYS A 143 3.15 -16.11 24.74
C LYS A 143 3.37 -15.31 23.45
N PHE A 144 3.90 -14.11 23.56
CA PHE A 144 4.17 -13.28 22.38
C PHE A 144 5.28 -13.87 21.51
N GLU A 145 4.98 -14.06 20.23
CA GLU A 145 5.95 -14.47 19.23
C GLU A 145 6.01 -13.49 18.06
N GLN A 146 4.85 -13.07 17.55
CA GLN A 146 4.79 -12.20 16.39
C GLN A 146 3.71 -11.11 16.51
N GLY A 147 4.02 -9.92 16.02
CA GLY A 147 3.07 -8.80 15.91
C GLY A 147 3.04 -8.24 14.49
N TYR A 148 1.86 -7.91 13.98
CA TYR A 148 1.69 -7.23 12.70
C TYR A 148 0.87 -5.96 12.88
N PHE A 149 1.48 -4.82 12.60
CA PHE A 149 0.90 -3.50 12.77
C PHE A 149 0.98 -2.73 11.45
N ASP A 150 -0.17 -2.33 10.93
CA ASP A 150 -0.30 -1.54 9.70
C ASP A 150 -0.93 -0.20 10.05
N CYS A 151 -0.20 0.90 9.80
CA CYS A 151 -0.74 2.24 9.98
C CYS A 151 -0.60 3.05 8.71
N SER A 152 -1.73 3.60 8.24
CA SER A 152 -1.79 4.44 7.06
C SER A 152 -2.55 5.74 7.36
N PHE A 153 -1.97 6.90 7.05
CA PHE A 153 -2.61 8.22 7.23
C PHE A 153 -3.14 8.45 8.65
N GLY A 154 -2.33 8.19 9.67
CA GLY A 154 -2.80 8.21 11.06
C GLY A 154 -1.71 8.09 12.11
N ALA A 155 -2.12 7.81 13.34
CA ALA A 155 -1.22 7.54 14.45
C ALA A 155 -1.57 6.23 15.17
N MET A 156 -0.55 5.52 15.67
CA MET A 156 -0.73 4.28 16.41
C MET A 156 0.18 4.24 17.63
N LYS A 157 -0.38 4.00 18.81
CA LYS A 157 0.37 3.76 20.04
C LYS A 157 0.21 2.31 20.46
N LEU A 158 1.32 1.61 20.68
CA LEU A 158 1.33 0.20 21.06
C LEU A 158 2.04 0.05 22.40
N TYR A 159 1.35 -0.53 23.38
CA TYR A 159 1.88 -0.76 24.72
C TYR A 159 2.17 -2.25 24.92
N PHE A 160 3.42 -2.58 25.24
CA PHE A 160 3.90 -3.95 25.50
C PHE A 160 4.11 -4.25 26.99
N ASP A 161 3.41 -3.52 27.87
CA ASP A 161 3.62 -3.50 29.32
C ASP A 161 3.44 -4.88 29.98
N ASN A 162 2.43 -5.65 29.54
CA ASN A 162 2.09 -6.97 30.10
C ASN A 162 2.30 -8.08 29.06
N VAL A 163 3.51 -8.14 28.50
CA VAL A 163 3.85 -9.12 27.46
C VAL A 163 4.96 -10.05 27.93
N TYR A 164 4.70 -11.36 27.88
CA TYR A 164 5.71 -12.39 28.10
C TYR A 164 6.07 -13.06 26.76
N MET A 165 7.36 -13.05 26.42
CA MET A 165 7.86 -13.72 25.23
C MET A 165 8.09 -15.21 25.51
N SER A 166 7.53 -16.11 24.71
CA SER A 166 7.72 -17.55 24.90
C SER A 166 9.17 -18.00 24.69
N ASN A 167 9.87 -17.44 23.68
CA ASN A 167 11.22 -17.89 23.28
C ASN A 167 12.31 -16.86 23.55
N LYS A 168 12.08 -15.88 24.45
CA LYS A 168 12.95 -14.71 24.67
C LYS A 168 13.27 -13.91 23.39
N SER A 169 12.61 -14.22 22.28
CA SER A 169 12.71 -13.53 21.01
C SER A 169 11.33 -13.39 20.39
N ALA A 170 11.04 -12.23 19.82
CA ALA A 170 9.79 -11.96 19.11
C ALA A 170 10.06 -11.07 17.88
N ILE A 171 9.18 -11.17 16.89
CA ILE A 171 9.27 -10.40 15.64
C ILE A 171 8.05 -9.50 15.52
N VAL A 172 8.27 -8.21 15.37
CA VAL A 172 7.21 -7.25 15.13
C VAL A 172 7.39 -6.64 13.75
N ARG A 173 6.39 -6.87 12.89
CA ARG A 173 6.32 -6.26 11.58
C ARG A 173 5.49 -4.98 11.63
N ILE A 174 6.06 -3.89 11.16
CA ILE A 174 5.46 -2.56 11.12
C ILE A 174 5.48 -2.08 9.67
N ASP A 175 4.30 -1.94 9.08
CA ASP A 175 4.13 -1.30 7.78
C ASP A 175 3.48 0.08 8.04
N ALA A 176 4.23 1.16 7.79
CA ALA A 176 3.85 2.53 8.13
C ALA A 176 3.87 3.42 6.88
N SER A 177 2.76 4.08 6.57
CA SER A 177 2.65 5.00 5.43
C SER A 177 1.95 6.31 5.82
N PHE A 178 2.63 7.45 5.67
CA PHE A 178 2.10 8.76 6.10
C PHE A 178 1.55 8.74 7.53
N SER A 179 2.32 8.17 8.48
CA SER A 179 1.83 7.88 9.82
C SER A 179 2.88 8.08 10.93
N GLY A 180 2.42 8.21 12.17
CA GLY A 180 3.26 8.23 13.37
C GLY A 180 2.98 7.03 14.27
N ILE A 181 4.00 6.22 14.55
CA ILE A 181 3.85 5.03 15.41
C ILE A 181 4.73 5.19 16.64
N GLU A 182 4.14 4.99 17.82
CA GLU A 182 4.83 4.98 19.11
C GLU A 182 4.75 3.59 19.72
N LEU A 183 5.91 2.99 20.00
CA LEU A 183 6.06 1.68 20.61
C LEU A 183 6.55 1.87 22.05
N TYR A 184 5.72 1.53 23.03
CA TYR A 184 6.08 1.52 24.44
C TYR A 184 6.53 0.12 24.83
N ILE A 185 7.85 -0.04 25.02
CA ILE A 185 8.51 -1.33 25.19
C ILE A 185 9.17 -1.41 26.57
N PRO A 186 9.09 -2.54 27.29
CA PRO A 186 9.81 -2.71 28.56
C PRO A 186 11.32 -2.50 28.40
N LYS A 187 11.95 -1.77 29.33
CA LYS A 187 13.42 -1.57 29.38
C LYS A 187 14.26 -2.85 29.42
N THR A 188 13.67 -3.98 29.79
CA THR A 188 14.33 -5.29 29.86
C THR A 188 14.52 -5.93 28.48
N TRP A 189 13.92 -5.36 27.42
CA TRP A 189 13.97 -5.88 26.06
C TRP A 189 15.03 -5.15 25.21
N SER A 190 15.72 -5.90 24.36
CA SER A 190 16.62 -5.35 23.34
C SER A 190 15.91 -5.29 22.00
N VAL A 191 15.72 -4.08 21.47
CA VAL A 191 15.14 -3.88 20.14
C VAL A 191 16.23 -3.92 19.08
N GLN A 192 16.00 -4.67 18.00
CA GLN A 192 16.84 -4.70 16.80
C GLN A 192 16.02 -4.19 15.63
N ASP A 193 16.39 -3.02 15.11
CA ASP A 193 15.76 -2.45 13.93
C ASP A 193 16.31 -3.07 12.64
N LYS A 194 15.43 -3.71 11.86
CA LYS A 194 15.67 -4.23 10.51
C LYS A 194 14.58 -3.75 9.55
N THR A 195 14.01 -2.58 9.80
CA THR A 195 12.99 -1.96 8.94
C THR A 195 13.62 -1.30 7.72
N ASN A 196 12.86 -1.25 6.63
CA ASN A 196 13.23 -0.48 5.43
C ASN A 196 12.61 0.92 5.56
N VAL A 197 13.45 1.95 5.63
CA VAL A 197 12.99 3.34 5.79
C VAL A 197 13.14 4.11 4.48
N PHE A 198 12.05 4.71 4.02
CA PHE A 198 12.01 5.61 2.87
C PHE A 198 11.35 6.93 3.26
N LEU A 199 12.14 8.01 3.28
CA LEU A 199 11.68 9.35 3.68
C LEU A 199 10.94 9.35 5.03
N GLY A 200 11.53 8.71 6.04
CA GLY A 200 11.00 8.60 7.39
C GLY A 200 12.12 8.45 8.42
N SER A 201 11.78 8.13 9.66
CA SER A 201 12.77 7.85 10.71
C SER A 201 12.28 6.81 11.71
N VAL A 202 13.23 6.04 12.24
CA VAL A 202 13.06 5.21 13.44
C VAL A 202 13.96 5.80 14.52
N SER A 203 13.40 6.07 15.70
CA SER A 203 14.13 6.67 16.81
C SER A 203 13.89 5.90 18.11
N GLU A 204 14.91 5.81 18.96
CA GLU A 204 14.84 5.19 20.28
C GLU A 204 14.99 6.27 21.37
N LYS A 205 14.13 6.25 22.38
CA LYS A 205 14.16 7.14 23.55
C LYS A 205 14.12 6.36 24.86
N ASN A 206 14.78 6.90 25.89
CA ASN A 206 14.78 6.37 27.26
C ASN A 206 15.44 4.99 27.44
N ARG A 207 16.37 4.64 26.55
CA ARG A 207 17.12 3.39 26.65
C ARG A 207 17.98 3.39 27.92
N ASN A 208 17.87 2.34 28.73
CA ASN A 208 18.68 2.15 29.93
C ASN A 208 19.57 0.90 29.77
N ASN A 209 20.75 0.89 30.38
CA ASN A 209 21.72 -0.22 30.35
C ASN A 209 21.35 -1.36 31.31
N GLN A 210 20.08 -1.75 31.36
CA GLN A 210 19.66 -2.90 32.15
C GLN A 210 20.04 -4.22 31.47
N ILE A 211 20.04 -5.31 32.25
CA ILE A 211 20.30 -6.66 31.74
C ILE A 211 19.18 -7.01 30.77
N THR A 212 19.55 -7.24 29.51
CA THR A 212 18.62 -7.64 28.45
C THR A 212 18.19 -9.10 28.66
N THR A 213 16.88 -9.31 28.83
CA THR A 213 16.31 -10.64 29.05
C THR A 213 15.70 -11.22 27.78
N ASN A 214 15.19 -10.35 26.91
CA ASN A 214 14.43 -10.67 25.71
C ASN A 214 14.89 -9.80 24.52
N SER A 215 14.71 -10.29 23.30
CA SER A 215 15.04 -9.56 22.06
C SER A 215 13.82 -9.38 21.16
N LEU A 216 13.55 -8.15 20.74
CA LEU A 216 12.50 -7.82 19.78
C LEU A 216 13.14 -7.41 18.45
N THR A 217 12.79 -8.08 17.37
CA THR A 217 13.22 -7.66 16.02
C THR A 217 12.10 -6.89 15.33
N LEU A 218 12.36 -5.65 14.94
CA LEU A 218 11.46 -4.86 14.11
C LEU A 218 11.78 -5.07 12.64
N VAL A 219 10.76 -5.37 11.84
CA VAL A 219 10.84 -5.55 10.38
C VAL A 219 9.68 -4.83 9.70
N GLY A 220 9.75 -4.60 8.40
CA GLY A 220 8.67 -3.97 7.64
C GLY A 220 9.09 -2.68 6.97
N ASP A 221 8.14 -2.01 6.33
CA ASP A 221 8.40 -0.87 5.46
C ASP A 221 7.83 0.42 6.06
N ILE A 222 8.70 1.42 6.25
CA ILE A 222 8.37 2.73 6.82
C ILE A 222 8.54 3.78 5.74
N SER A 223 7.43 4.31 5.23
CA SER A 223 7.41 5.31 4.16
C SER A 223 6.71 6.59 4.63
N PHE A 224 7.36 7.75 4.49
CA PHE A 224 6.78 9.05 4.90
C PHE A 224 6.24 9.05 6.33
N SER A 225 6.90 8.30 7.22
CA SER A 225 6.39 7.98 8.55
C SER A 225 7.49 8.06 9.61
N GLY A 226 7.09 8.32 10.86
CA GLY A 226 7.97 8.29 12.02
C GLY A 226 7.61 7.14 12.94
N VAL A 227 8.60 6.33 13.33
CA VAL A 227 8.45 5.30 14.36
C VAL A 227 9.30 5.67 15.56
N GLU A 228 8.68 5.78 16.73
CA GLU A 228 9.34 6.11 17.99
C GLU A 228 9.25 4.93 18.94
N ILE A 229 10.40 4.43 19.37
CA ILE A 229 10.53 3.39 20.39
C ILE A 229 10.80 4.08 21.72
N ILE A 230 9.88 3.94 22.66
CA ILE A 230 9.92 4.54 23.99
C ILE A 230 10.08 3.41 25.00
N TYR A 231 11.24 3.33 25.65
CA TYR A 231 11.46 2.34 26.68
C TYR A 231 10.80 2.78 28.00
N ILE A 232 9.93 1.94 28.56
CA ILE A 232 9.21 2.16 29.82
C ILE A 232 9.74 1.28 30.95
#